data_AF-A0AAD6NHD7-F1
#
_entry.id   AF-A0AAD6NHD7-F1
#
_cell.length_a   1.000
_cell.length_b   1.000
_cell.length_c   1.000
_cell.angle_alpha   90.00
_cell.angle_beta   90.00
_cell.angle_gamma   90.00
#
_symmetry.space_group_name_H-M   'P 1'
#
loop_
_entity.id
_entity.type
_entity.pdbx_description
1 polymer ?
#
loop_
_entity_poly.entity_id
_entity_poly.type
_entity_poly.pdbx_seq_one_letter_code
_entity_poly.pdbx_strand_id
1 'polypeptide(L)'
;MATADAITHVAQSADDDDLILALTMQMDELRFAQESYKGKERAGHQPDRHLALEDYQNVLHDIATFYADRKMASSIADAVFHDAPTIAAIVAVENIATRDREQVLRMEGATTHATATPPLDNDDTASVYTDYERYTTLPSHIFDSLIDLSDDDGESEAGPSSRPQAKALNCFAEQITCGVCTDYVPATLSVRCPCGHVYCRACLRHLAVMATKDESMYPVKCCKQEVTLDTLINVLPAAECQEYMDAGEEYSTADRVYCTNKACLKFIPSDRSDGYRAVCAVCGTRVCAVCKETEHLSSPCRTTDLGTEAVLNLAAENGWRRCYRCSQMIELRQGCNHMT
;
A
#
# COMPACT_ATOMS: atom_id res chain seq x y z
N MET A 1 12.41 12.00 -34.78
CA MET A 1 13.30 11.19 -33.92
C MET A 1 13.57 12.04 -32.69
N ALA A 2 12.70 11.94 -31.70
CA ALA A 2 12.71 12.77 -30.49
C ALA A 2 12.52 11.85 -29.29
N THR A 3 13.58 11.75 -28.50
CA THR A 3 13.66 11.61 -27.04
C THR A 3 12.45 10.99 -26.32
N ALA A 4 12.61 9.72 -25.93
CA ALA A 4 11.82 9.09 -24.89
C ALA A 4 12.64 9.09 -23.59
N ASP A 5 12.59 10.20 -22.85
CA ASP A 5 12.97 10.21 -21.44
C ASP A 5 11.66 10.18 -20.64
N ALA A 6 11.18 8.96 -20.39
CA ALA A 6 10.11 8.72 -19.44
C ALA A 6 10.71 8.86 -18.04
N ILE A 7 10.40 9.97 -17.39
CA ILE A 7 10.65 10.21 -15.97
C ILE A 7 9.85 9.16 -15.18
N THR A 8 10.51 8.07 -14.80
CA THR A 8 10.07 7.17 -13.74
C THR A 8 10.24 7.90 -12.42
N HIS A 9 9.23 8.68 -12.05
CA HIS A 9 9.07 9.16 -10.68
C HIS A 9 8.63 7.96 -9.81
N VAL A 10 9.54 7.03 -9.57
CA VAL A 10 9.45 6.14 -8.41
C VAL A 10 9.57 7.07 -7.21
N ALA A 11 8.53 7.14 -6.38
CA ALA A 11 8.61 7.80 -5.10
C ALA A 11 9.84 7.21 -4.39
N GLN A 12 10.88 8.02 -4.20
CA GLN A 12 12.09 7.60 -3.49
C GLN A 12 11.64 7.16 -2.10
N SER A 13 11.57 5.85 -1.89
CA SER A 13 11.53 5.29 -0.55
C SER A 13 12.75 5.84 0.17
N ALA A 14 12.55 6.41 1.37
CA ALA A 14 13.66 6.91 2.18
C ALA A 14 14.74 5.83 2.28
N ASP A 15 15.99 6.21 1.98
CA ASP A 15 17.14 5.32 2.10
C ASP A 15 17.26 4.85 3.56
N ASP A 16 17.80 3.66 3.79
CA ASP A 16 17.97 3.09 5.13
C ASP A 16 18.75 4.05 6.03
N ASP A 17 19.72 4.76 5.44
CA ASP A 17 20.52 5.78 6.10
C ASP A 17 19.72 7.01 6.51
N ASP A 18 18.77 7.44 5.68
CA ASP A 18 17.87 8.55 6.02
C ASP A 18 16.93 8.16 7.17
N LEU A 19 16.44 6.91 7.18
CA LEU A 19 15.58 6.39 8.24
C LEU A 19 16.33 6.22 9.56
N ILE A 20 17.53 5.64 9.54
CA ILE A 20 18.39 5.51 10.73
C ILE A 20 18.72 6.89 11.28
N LEU A 21 19.04 7.86 10.42
CA LEU A 21 19.32 9.24 10.84
C LEU A 21 18.09 9.88 11.48
N ALA A 22 16.90 9.75 10.86
CA ALA A 22 15.67 10.32 11.38
C ALA A 22 15.30 9.73 12.76
N LEU A 23 15.41 8.42 12.94
CA LEU A 23 15.17 7.75 14.22
C LEU A 23 16.17 8.21 15.28
N THR A 24 17.45 8.34 14.91
CA THR A 24 18.51 8.83 15.82
C THR A 24 18.23 10.27 16.26
N MET A 25 17.83 11.15 15.34
CA MET A 25 17.45 12.52 15.66
C MET A 25 16.26 12.57 16.64
N GLN A 26 15.27 11.72 16.42
CA GLN A 26 14.10 11.65 17.30
C GLN A 26 14.46 11.16 18.71
N MET A 27 15.35 10.17 18.83
CA MET A 27 15.89 9.74 20.12
C MET A 27 16.66 10.86 20.84
N ASP A 28 17.45 11.63 20.10
CA ASP A 28 18.21 12.77 20.63
C ASP A 28 17.28 13.89 21.14
N GLU A 29 16.19 14.17 20.43
CA GLU A 29 15.15 15.11 20.87
C GLU A 29 14.48 14.68 22.17
N LEU A 30 14.13 13.39 22.29
CA LEU A 30 13.55 12.83 23.51
C LEU A 30 14.52 12.93 24.69
N ARG A 31 15.80 12.59 24.48
CA ARG A 31 16.85 12.71 25.49
C ARG A 31 17.01 14.16 25.95
N PHE A 32 17.06 15.11 25.01
CA PHE A 32 17.16 16.54 25.33
C PHE A 32 15.94 17.04 26.12
N ALA A 33 14.74 16.58 25.78
CA ALA A 33 13.51 16.90 26.50
C ALA A 33 13.53 16.34 27.94
N GLN A 34 14.05 15.13 28.13
CA GLN A 34 14.23 14.53 29.46
C GLN A 34 15.26 15.31 30.30
N GLU A 35 16.40 15.68 29.73
CA GLU A 35 17.46 16.44 30.42
C GLU A 35 17.05 17.87 30.78
N SER A 36 16.27 18.51 29.92
CA SER A 36 15.78 19.88 30.13
C SER A 36 14.67 19.98 31.18
N TYR A 37 14.15 18.84 31.65
CA TYR A 37 13.01 18.80 32.56
C TYR A 37 13.42 19.07 34.02
N LYS A 38 12.97 20.21 34.57
CA LYS A 38 13.09 20.52 36.01
C LYS A 38 11.83 20.04 36.74
N GLY A 39 11.88 18.83 37.29
CA GLY A 39 10.74 18.22 37.97
C GLY A 39 10.29 18.95 39.24
N LYS A 40 8.97 19.14 39.37
CA LYS A 40 8.28 19.53 40.63
C LYS A 40 7.57 18.33 41.25
N GLU A 41 8.19 17.16 41.20
CA GLU A 41 7.53 15.91 41.53
C GLU A 41 7.93 15.43 42.92
N ARG A 42 7.02 14.69 43.58
CA ARG A 42 7.24 14.17 44.93
C ARG A 42 8.32 13.08 44.86
N ALA A 43 9.27 13.11 45.79
CA ALA A 43 10.34 12.12 45.86
C ALA A 43 9.76 10.69 45.97
N GLY A 44 10.17 9.80 45.05
CA GLY A 44 9.81 8.38 45.06
C GLY A 44 8.61 7.96 44.21
N HIS A 45 7.98 8.88 43.45
CA HIS A 45 6.92 8.52 42.49
C HIS A 45 7.31 8.96 41.08
N GLN A 46 7.65 8.01 40.21
CA GLN A 46 7.87 8.24 38.78
C GLN A 46 6.48 8.28 38.12
N PRO A 47 6.05 9.41 37.56
CA PRO A 47 4.74 9.50 36.93
C PRO A 47 4.72 8.72 35.62
N ASP A 48 3.54 8.23 35.26
CA ASP A 48 3.27 7.43 34.04
C ASP A 48 3.86 8.05 32.77
N ARG A 49 3.93 9.39 32.69
CA ARG A 49 4.55 10.11 31.56
C ARG A 49 6.03 9.80 31.36
N HIS A 50 6.79 9.52 32.43
CA HIS A 50 8.20 9.18 32.34
C HIS A 50 8.38 7.75 31.82
N LEU A 51 7.56 6.81 32.32
CA LEU A 51 7.55 5.43 31.83
C LEU A 51 7.15 5.38 30.35
N ALA A 52 6.11 6.12 29.95
CA ALA A 52 5.69 6.19 28.55
C ALA A 52 6.78 6.75 27.61
N LEU A 53 7.61 7.69 28.08
CA LEU A 53 8.73 8.22 27.29
C LEU A 53 9.88 7.21 27.19
N GLU A 54 10.17 6.47 28.26
CA GLU A 54 11.17 5.41 28.28
C GLU A 54 10.76 4.25 27.35
N ASP A 55 9.51 3.81 27.43
CA ASP A 55 8.94 2.81 26.53
C ASP A 55 9.02 3.26 25.08
N TYR A 56 8.68 4.53 24.79
CA TYR A 56 8.78 5.07 23.45
C TYR A 56 10.22 5.12 22.93
N GLN A 57 11.17 5.46 23.79
CA GLN A 57 12.59 5.45 23.44
C GLN A 57 13.10 4.04 23.12
N ASN A 58 12.63 3.02 23.85
CA ASN A 58 12.95 1.62 23.55
C ASN A 58 12.39 1.21 22.18
N VAL A 59 11.14 1.56 21.87
CA VAL A 59 10.53 1.28 20.56
C VAL A 59 11.34 1.92 19.43
N LEU A 60 11.76 3.19 19.58
CA LEU A 60 12.59 3.84 18.56
C LEU A 60 13.96 3.16 18.40
N HIS A 61 14.54 2.70 19.50
CA HIS A 61 15.81 1.96 19.46
C HIS A 61 15.66 0.63 18.71
N ASP A 62 14.62 -0.13 18.99
CA ASP A 62 14.34 -1.42 18.34
C ASP A 62 14.10 -1.25 16.82
N ILE A 63 13.41 -0.17 16.43
CA ILE A 63 13.24 0.15 15.01
C ILE A 63 14.60 0.53 14.40
N ALA A 64 15.43 1.32 15.08
CA ALA A 64 16.74 1.72 14.56
C ALA A 64 17.71 0.53 14.41
N THR A 65 17.72 -0.41 15.36
CA THR A 65 18.53 -1.64 15.27
C THR A 65 18.07 -2.50 14.10
N PHE A 66 16.77 -2.64 13.89
CA PHE A 66 16.22 -3.35 12.73
C PHE A 66 16.72 -2.78 11.40
N TYR A 67 16.67 -1.45 11.22
CA TYR A 67 17.17 -0.83 9.98
C TYR A 67 18.69 -0.96 9.83
N ALA A 68 19.44 -0.89 10.93
CA ALA A 68 20.89 -1.13 10.90
C ALA A 68 21.23 -2.58 10.51
N ASP A 69 20.51 -3.57 11.05
CA ASP A 69 20.68 -4.98 10.71
C ASP A 69 20.31 -5.24 9.25
N ARG A 70 19.24 -4.62 8.75
CA ARG A 70 18.85 -4.71 7.33
C ARG A 70 19.92 -4.13 6.41
N LYS A 71 20.46 -2.95 6.74
CA LYS A 71 21.57 -2.34 5.99
C LYS A 71 22.78 -3.27 5.95
N MET A 72 23.13 -3.86 7.10
CA MET A 72 24.23 -4.82 7.19
C MET A 72 23.97 -6.05 6.33
N ALA A 73 22.77 -6.62 6.38
CA ALA A 73 22.38 -7.78 5.59
C ALA A 73 22.43 -7.47 4.08
N SER A 74 21.95 -6.30 3.65
CA SER A 74 22.05 -5.86 2.26
C SER A 74 23.50 -5.74 1.81
N SER A 75 24.36 -5.11 2.62
CA SER A 75 25.78 -4.98 2.33
C SER A 75 26.49 -6.34 2.18
N ILE A 76 26.14 -7.31 3.05
CA ILE A 76 26.67 -8.68 2.94
C ILE A 76 26.19 -9.33 1.64
N ALA A 77 24.91 -9.20 1.29
CA ALA A 77 24.36 -9.75 0.06
C ALA A 77 25.05 -9.14 -1.17
N ASP A 78 25.28 -7.82 -1.16
CA ASP A 78 25.97 -7.08 -2.23
C ASP A 78 27.40 -7.58 -2.40
N ALA A 79 28.14 -7.73 -1.31
CA ALA A 79 29.51 -8.25 -1.34
C ALA A 79 29.54 -9.67 -1.92
N VAL A 80 28.66 -10.56 -1.44
CA VAL A 80 28.56 -11.94 -1.95
C VAL A 80 28.26 -11.97 -3.44
N PHE A 81 27.32 -11.15 -3.91
CA PHE A 81 26.94 -11.09 -5.32
C PHE A 81 28.10 -10.61 -6.20
N HIS A 82 28.77 -9.52 -5.83
CA HIS A 82 29.86 -8.95 -6.62
C HIS A 82 31.12 -9.81 -6.58
N ASP A 83 31.41 -10.48 -5.46
CA ASP A 83 32.59 -11.31 -5.31
C ASP A 83 32.41 -12.71 -5.90
N ALA A 84 31.18 -13.17 -6.14
CA ALA A 84 30.90 -14.52 -6.61
C ALA A 84 31.67 -14.93 -7.89
N PRO A 85 31.79 -14.10 -8.96
CA PRO A 85 32.57 -14.47 -10.14
C PRO A 85 34.05 -14.68 -9.83
N THR A 86 34.60 -13.86 -8.93
CA THR A 86 36.00 -13.93 -8.49
C THR A 86 36.23 -15.20 -7.67
N ILE A 87 35.32 -15.48 -6.72
CA ILE A 87 35.34 -16.71 -5.91
C ILE A 87 35.28 -17.94 -6.82
N ALA A 88 34.38 -17.95 -7.80
CA ALA A 88 34.24 -19.05 -8.75
C ALA A 88 35.52 -19.29 -9.56
N ALA A 89 36.21 -18.22 -9.99
CA ALA A 89 37.48 -18.33 -10.70
C ALA A 89 38.58 -18.92 -9.81
N ILE A 90 38.67 -18.50 -8.55
CA ILE A 90 39.65 -19.02 -7.58
C ILE A 90 39.38 -20.50 -7.30
N VAL A 91 38.12 -20.87 -7.06
CA VAL A 91 37.69 -22.27 -6.83
C VAL A 91 38.01 -23.14 -8.05
N ALA A 92 37.83 -22.64 -9.27
CA ALA A 92 38.19 -23.38 -10.48
C ALA A 92 39.69 -23.70 -10.56
N VAL A 93 40.55 -22.74 -10.18
CA VAL A 93 42.01 -22.95 -10.13
C VAL A 93 42.39 -23.95 -9.04
N GLU A 94 41.78 -23.86 -7.85
CA GLU A 94 42.02 -24.78 -6.74
C GLU A 94 41.60 -26.22 -7.08
N ASN A 95 40.48 -26.38 -7.79
CA ASN A 95 40.00 -27.66 -8.31
C ASN A 95 40.95 -28.27 -9.36
N ILE A 96 41.63 -27.45 -10.16
CA ILE A 96 42.67 -27.92 -11.08
C ILE A 96 43.88 -28.39 -10.27
N ALA A 97 44.38 -27.58 -9.34
CA ALA A 97 45.53 -27.91 -8.51
C ALA A 97 45.32 -29.19 -7.68
N THR A 98 44.09 -29.41 -7.20
CA THR A 98 43.71 -30.61 -6.46
C THR A 98 43.76 -31.85 -7.35
N ARG A 99 43.21 -31.77 -8.57
CA ARG A 99 43.27 -32.86 -9.56
C ARG A 99 44.71 -33.19 -9.97
N ASP A 100 45.54 -32.16 -10.18
CA ASP A 100 46.95 -32.34 -10.52
C ASP A 100 47.69 -33.07 -9.38
N ARG A 101 47.44 -32.68 -8.13
CA ARG A 101 47.99 -33.35 -6.94
C ARG A 101 47.56 -34.81 -6.87
N GLU A 102 46.28 -35.12 -7.07
CA GLU A 102 45.78 -36.50 -7.06
C GLU A 102 46.44 -37.34 -8.16
N GLN A 103 46.62 -36.77 -9.35
CA GLN A 103 47.26 -37.45 -10.47
C GLN A 103 48.72 -37.80 -10.15
N VAL A 104 49.47 -36.89 -9.52
CA VAL A 104 50.85 -37.15 -9.08
C VAL A 104 50.90 -38.28 -8.05
N LEU A 105 50.03 -38.25 -7.03
CA LEU A 105 49.98 -39.29 -6.00
C LEU A 105 49.66 -40.69 -6.58
N ARG A 106 48.79 -40.76 -7.60
CA ARG A 106 48.49 -42.01 -8.32
C ARG A 106 49.70 -42.52 -9.11
N MET A 107 50.45 -41.63 -9.76
CA MET A 107 51.64 -41.98 -10.54
C MET A 107 52.78 -42.52 -9.65
N GLU A 108 52.91 -42.02 -8.42
CA GLU A 108 53.93 -42.44 -7.46
C GLU A 108 53.59 -43.75 -6.71
N GLY A 109 52.44 -44.37 -7.01
CA GLY A 109 52.01 -45.61 -6.36
C GLY A 109 51.61 -45.44 -4.89
N ALA A 110 51.51 -44.20 -4.40
CA ALA A 110 51.07 -43.87 -3.06
C ALA A 110 49.54 -43.90 -2.99
N THR A 111 48.95 -45.09 -2.86
CA THR A 111 47.54 -45.19 -2.47
C THR A 111 47.44 -45.17 -0.96
N THR A 112 47.30 -43.98 -0.37
CA THR A 112 46.88 -43.87 1.03
C THR A 112 45.67 -42.95 1.15
N HIS A 113 44.56 -43.61 1.51
CA HIS A 113 43.35 -43.10 2.15
C HIS A 113 42.55 -41.99 1.46
N ALA A 114 41.34 -42.41 1.04
CA ALA A 114 40.12 -41.64 0.84
C ALA A 114 40.27 -40.12 1.04
N THR A 115 40.47 -39.41 -0.07
CA THR A 115 40.19 -37.98 -0.14
C THR A 115 38.75 -37.77 0.29
N ALA A 116 38.54 -36.93 1.30
CA ALA A 116 37.22 -36.49 1.72
C ALA A 116 36.47 -36.01 0.48
N THR A 117 35.27 -36.54 0.24
CA THR A 117 34.36 -36.00 -0.76
C THR A 117 34.23 -34.50 -0.49
N PRO A 118 34.43 -33.63 -1.50
CA PRO A 118 34.15 -32.21 -1.34
C PRO A 118 32.72 -32.07 -0.80
N PRO A 119 32.45 -31.08 0.08
CA PRO A 119 31.08 -30.80 0.50
C PRO A 119 30.24 -30.71 -0.77
N LEU A 120 29.14 -31.46 -0.81
CA LEU A 120 28.17 -31.33 -1.91
C LEU A 120 27.85 -29.85 -2.02
N ASP A 121 27.95 -29.29 -3.23
CA ASP A 121 27.30 -28.03 -3.55
C ASP A 121 25.83 -28.22 -3.20
N ASN A 122 25.42 -27.72 -2.04
CA ASN A 122 24.01 -27.55 -1.76
C ASN A 122 23.55 -26.55 -2.81
N ASP A 123 22.67 -27.01 -3.70
CA ASP A 123 22.00 -26.28 -4.78
C ASP A 123 21.39 -24.92 -4.33
N ASP A 124 21.34 -24.69 -3.02
CA ASP A 124 20.98 -23.46 -2.32
C ASP A 124 21.81 -22.21 -2.72
N THR A 125 23.10 -22.35 -3.06
CA THR A 125 23.94 -21.19 -3.43
C THR A 125 23.59 -20.60 -4.79
N ALA A 126 23.00 -21.40 -5.70
CA ALA A 126 22.53 -20.93 -7.00
C ALA A 126 21.26 -20.07 -6.91
N SER A 127 20.43 -20.26 -5.87
CA SER A 127 19.20 -19.49 -5.64
C SER A 127 19.49 -18.03 -5.26
N VAL A 128 20.55 -17.78 -4.49
CA VAL A 128 20.92 -16.42 -4.07
C VAL A 128 21.33 -15.55 -5.26
N TYR A 129 22.02 -16.14 -6.25
CA TYR A 129 22.51 -15.41 -7.42
C TYR A 129 21.42 -15.07 -8.44
N THR A 130 20.36 -15.90 -8.51
CA THR A 130 19.29 -15.76 -9.51
C THR A 130 18.19 -14.79 -9.08
N ASP A 131 17.96 -14.62 -7.77
CA ASP A 131 16.91 -13.75 -7.23
C ASP A 131 17.44 -12.48 -6.52
N TYR A 132 18.75 -12.20 -6.56
CA TYR A 132 19.38 -11.06 -5.87
C TYR A 132 18.73 -9.70 -6.22
N GLU A 133 18.49 -9.41 -7.51
CA GLU A 133 17.78 -8.19 -7.94
C GLU A 133 16.34 -8.13 -7.41
N ARG A 134 15.70 -9.28 -7.16
CA ARG A 134 14.38 -9.33 -6.56
C ARG A 134 14.42 -8.98 -5.07
N TYR A 135 15.45 -9.43 -4.36
CA TYR A 135 15.57 -9.19 -2.93
C TYR A 135 15.96 -7.75 -2.60
N THR A 136 16.85 -7.15 -3.39
CA THR A 136 17.32 -5.77 -3.20
C THR A 136 16.28 -4.71 -3.57
N THR A 137 15.26 -5.08 -4.36
CA THR A 137 14.18 -4.17 -4.79
C THR A 137 12.91 -4.27 -3.94
N LEU A 138 12.88 -5.15 -2.92
CA LEU A 138 11.75 -5.28 -2.01
C LEU A 138 11.62 -4.01 -1.14
N PRO A 139 10.48 -3.31 -1.17
CA PRO A 139 10.24 -2.16 -0.31
C PRO A 139 10.36 -2.49 1.18
N SER A 140 10.97 -1.59 1.96
CA SER A 140 11.18 -1.71 3.42
C SER A 140 9.90 -2.04 4.22
N HIS A 141 8.74 -1.50 3.81
CA HIS A 141 7.44 -1.73 4.47
C HIS A 141 6.94 -3.19 4.41
N ILE A 142 7.54 -4.04 3.56
CA ILE A 142 7.25 -5.48 3.57
C ILE A 142 7.70 -6.10 4.89
N PHE A 143 8.83 -5.65 5.43
CA PHE A 143 9.36 -6.16 6.70
C PHE A 143 8.62 -5.60 7.92
N ASP A 144 8.15 -4.35 7.88
CA ASP A 144 7.29 -3.77 8.94
C ASP A 144 5.99 -4.58 9.13
N SER A 145 5.52 -5.24 8.08
CA SER A 145 4.31 -6.08 8.11
C SER A 145 4.58 -7.53 8.57
N LEU A 146 5.85 -7.94 8.68
CA LEU A 146 6.28 -9.30 9.04
C LEU A 146 6.61 -9.47 10.54
N ILE A 147 6.42 -8.42 11.35
CA ILE A 147 6.76 -8.40 12.79
C ILE A 147 5.91 -9.38 13.63
N ASP A 148 4.86 -9.99 13.07
CA ASP A 148 4.00 -10.97 13.78
C ASP A 148 4.36 -12.45 13.49
N LEU A 149 5.67 -12.77 13.49
CA LEU A 149 6.13 -14.15 13.49
C LEU A 149 6.16 -14.67 14.93
N SER A 150 5.00 -15.12 15.42
CA SER A 150 4.91 -15.85 16.68
C SER A 150 5.78 -17.11 16.66
N ASP A 151 6.57 -17.27 17.72
CA ASP A 151 7.43 -18.43 18.00
C ASP A 151 6.58 -19.68 18.25
N ASP A 152 6.23 -20.39 17.17
CA ASP A 152 5.69 -21.75 17.25
C ASP A 152 6.85 -22.74 17.47
N ASP A 153 6.88 -23.31 18.68
CA ASP A 153 7.86 -24.19 19.29
C ASP A 153 7.73 -25.65 18.79
N GLY A 154 7.84 -25.85 17.47
CA GLY A 154 7.97 -27.19 16.88
C GLY A 154 9.40 -27.73 16.97
N GLU A 155 9.60 -28.95 17.49
CA GLU A 155 10.92 -29.61 17.56
C GLU A 155 11.41 -30.05 16.15
N SER A 156 12.33 -29.28 15.56
CA SER A 156 13.21 -29.70 14.46
C SER A 156 14.69 -29.60 14.85
N GLU A 157 15.49 -30.55 14.37
CA GLU A 157 16.94 -30.75 14.61
C GLU A 157 17.85 -29.64 14.03
N ALA A 158 17.28 -28.60 13.40
CA ALA A 158 18.03 -27.46 12.88
C ALA A 158 17.97 -26.30 13.89
N GLY A 159 19.14 -25.73 14.22
CA GLY A 159 19.33 -24.76 15.29
C GLY A 159 18.50 -23.46 15.17
N PRO A 160 18.50 -22.62 16.22
CA PRO A 160 17.61 -21.45 16.34
C PRO A 160 17.79 -20.38 15.25
N SER A 161 18.88 -20.40 14.48
CA SER A 161 19.18 -19.43 13.40
C SER A 161 18.56 -19.81 12.04
N SER A 162 18.36 -21.11 11.75
CA SER A 162 17.85 -21.56 10.45
C SER A 162 16.33 -21.56 10.34
N ARG A 163 15.60 -21.62 11.47
CA ARG A 163 14.12 -21.59 11.48
C ARG A 163 13.52 -20.23 11.11
N PRO A 164 14.01 -19.09 11.63
CA PRO A 164 13.51 -17.77 11.22
C PRO A 164 13.80 -17.49 9.74
N GLN A 165 14.97 -17.93 9.25
CA GLN A 165 15.35 -17.77 7.84
C GLN A 165 14.45 -18.57 6.90
N ALA A 166 14.15 -19.84 7.18
CA ALA A 166 13.27 -20.64 6.31
C ALA A 166 11.83 -20.12 6.28
N LYS A 167 11.28 -19.68 7.42
CA LYS A 167 9.95 -19.05 7.49
C LYS A 167 9.93 -17.71 6.74
N ALA A 168 10.92 -16.83 6.97
CA ALA A 168 11.05 -15.56 6.27
C ALA A 168 11.21 -15.76 4.75
N LEU A 169 12.07 -16.69 4.32
CA LEU A 169 12.23 -17.05 2.90
C LEU A 169 10.92 -17.53 2.29
N ASN A 170 10.10 -18.31 3.01
CA ASN A 170 8.77 -18.71 2.52
C ASN A 170 7.82 -17.53 2.30
N CYS A 171 7.91 -16.48 3.13
CA CYS A 171 7.15 -15.23 2.93
C CYS A 171 7.51 -14.52 1.61
N PHE A 172 8.76 -14.71 1.14
CA PHE A 172 9.27 -14.14 -0.12
C PHE A 172 9.23 -15.12 -1.31
N ALA A 173 9.11 -16.43 -1.04
CA ALA A 173 9.12 -17.48 -2.05
C ALA A 173 7.75 -17.67 -2.72
N GLU A 174 6.63 -17.51 -2.00
CA GLU A 174 5.31 -17.67 -2.59
C GLU A 174 4.92 -16.41 -3.38
N GLN A 175 5.26 -16.41 -4.67
CA GLN A 175 4.84 -15.37 -5.60
C GLN A 175 3.48 -15.68 -6.18
N ILE A 176 2.64 -14.65 -6.23
CA ILE A 176 1.31 -14.69 -6.82
C ILE A 176 1.25 -13.68 -7.96
N THR A 177 0.68 -14.09 -9.09
CA THR A 177 0.48 -13.20 -10.24
C THR A 177 -0.72 -12.28 -10.01
N CYS A 178 -0.50 -10.97 -10.17
CA CYS A 178 -1.57 -9.98 -10.07
C CYS A 178 -2.51 -10.03 -11.28
N GLY A 179 -3.83 -10.08 -11.06
CA GLY A 179 -4.82 -10.09 -12.13
C GLY A 179 -4.99 -8.77 -12.93
N VAL A 180 -4.30 -7.69 -12.56
CA VAL A 180 -4.36 -6.38 -13.23
C VAL A 180 -3.08 -6.10 -13.99
N CYS A 181 -1.94 -6.01 -13.29
CA CYS A 181 -0.66 -5.70 -13.92
C CYS A 181 0.08 -6.94 -14.45
N THR A 182 -0.36 -8.15 -14.12
CA THR A 182 0.30 -9.42 -14.48
C THR A 182 1.70 -9.63 -13.90
N ASP A 183 2.14 -8.74 -13.00
CA ASP A 183 3.41 -8.88 -12.29
C ASP A 183 3.33 -9.95 -11.21
N TYR A 184 4.48 -10.58 -10.93
CA TYR A 184 4.66 -11.49 -9.80
C TYR A 184 4.93 -10.69 -8.54
N VAL A 185 4.05 -10.83 -7.54
CA VAL A 185 4.18 -10.13 -6.25
C VAL A 185 4.22 -11.14 -5.10
N PRO A 186 4.94 -10.83 -4.00
CA PRO A 186 4.89 -11.65 -2.80
C PRO A 186 3.46 -11.81 -2.28
N ALA A 187 3.12 -12.97 -1.73
CA ALA A 187 1.79 -13.24 -1.18
C ALA A 187 1.36 -12.19 -0.13
N THR A 188 2.30 -11.66 0.65
CA THR A 188 2.10 -10.60 1.66
C THR A 188 1.65 -9.26 1.05
N LEU A 189 2.06 -8.96 -0.19
CA LEU A 189 1.64 -7.77 -0.94
C LEU A 189 0.50 -8.03 -1.90
N SER A 190 -0.14 -9.19 -1.77
CA SER A 190 -1.26 -9.61 -2.57
C SER A 190 -2.54 -9.58 -1.74
N VAL A 191 -3.66 -9.31 -2.40
CA VAL A 191 -4.97 -9.21 -1.79
C VAL A 191 -5.94 -10.05 -2.58
N ARG A 192 -6.58 -11.00 -1.90
CA ARG A 192 -7.59 -11.86 -2.51
C ARG A 192 -8.96 -11.21 -2.38
N CYS A 193 -9.60 -10.96 -3.51
CA CYS A 193 -10.97 -10.47 -3.56
C CYS A 193 -11.98 -11.57 -3.20
N PRO A 194 -13.24 -11.21 -2.86
CA PRO A 194 -14.29 -12.19 -2.54
C PRO A 194 -14.55 -13.21 -3.66
N CYS A 195 -14.32 -12.79 -4.91
CA CYS A 195 -14.41 -13.59 -6.13
C CYS A 195 -13.32 -14.68 -6.22
N GLY A 196 -12.27 -14.62 -5.39
CA GLY A 196 -11.10 -15.52 -5.42
C GLY A 196 -9.91 -15.01 -6.25
N HIS A 197 -10.09 -14.00 -7.11
CA HIS A 197 -8.98 -13.37 -7.83
C HIS A 197 -8.05 -12.60 -6.89
N VAL A 198 -6.78 -12.48 -7.29
CA VAL A 198 -5.74 -11.83 -6.50
C VAL A 198 -5.21 -10.60 -7.24
N TYR A 199 -5.05 -9.50 -6.51
CA TYR A 199 -4.42 -8.27 -6.99
C TYR A 199 -3.27 -7.88 -6.09
N CYS A 200 -2.26 -7.21 -6.63
CA CYS A 200 -1.28 -6.55 -5.79
C CYS A 200 -1.92 -5.33 -5.11
N ARG A 201 -1.41 -4.98 -3.91
CA ARG A 201 -1.90 -3.83 -3.12
C ARG A 201 -1.88 -2.52 -3.92
N ALA A 202 -0.84 -2.31 -4.73
CA ALA A 202 -0.70 -1.12 -5.56
C ALA A 202 -1.83 -0.99 -6.60
N CYS A 203 -2.15 -2.07 -7.33
CA CYS A 203 -3.23 -2.06 -8.30
C CYS A 203 -4.60 -1.87 -7.63
N LEU A 204 -4.85 -2.53 -6.50
CA LEU A 204 -6.13 -2.39 -5.80
C LEU A 204 -6.32 -0.97 -5.23
N ARG A 205 -5.26 -0.39 -4.65
CA ARG A 205 -5.24 1.02 -4.24
C ARG A 205 -5.53 1.96 -5.41
N HIS A 206 -4.89 1.74 -6.54
CA HIS A 206 -5.11 2.56 -7.74
C HIS A 206 -6.57 2.49 -8.23
N LEU A 207 -7.16 1.29 -8.26
CA LEU A 207 -8.57 1.10 -8.61
C LEU A 207 -9.50 1.86 -7.65
N ALA A 208 -9.23 1.83 -6.34
CA ALA A 208 -10.02 2.56 -5.37
C ALA A 208 -9.91 4.09 -5.55
N VAL A 209 -8.70 4.62 -5.77
CA VAL A 209 -8.48 6.05 -6.05
C VAL A 209 -9.11 6.48 -7.38
N MET A 210 -9.17 5.61 -8.39
CA MET A 210 -9.91 5.90 -9.62
C MET A 210 -11.41 5.94 -9.38
N ALA A 211 -11.93 5.02 -8.56
CA ALA A 211 -13.34 4.98 -8.19
C ALA A 211 -13.80 6.18 -7.36
N THR A 212 -12.91 6.95 -6.73
CA THR A 212 -13.28 8.24 -6.08
C THR A 212 -13.40 9.41 -7.06
N LYS A 213 -12.90 9.23 -8.30
CA LYS A 213 -12.94 10.25 -9.35
C LYS A 213 -14.00 9.96 -10.40
N ASP A 214 -14.31 8.67 -10.60
CA ASP A 214 -15.29 8.20 -11.57
C ASP A 214 -16.37 7.36 -10.89
N GLU A 215 -17.57 7.94 -10.80
CA GLU A 215 -18.75 7.30 -10.22
C GLU A 215 -19.10 5.97 -10.90
N SER A 216 -18.78 5.79 -12.18
CA SER A 216 -19.06 4.54 -12.91
C SER A 216 -18.22 3.35 -12.42
N MET A 217 -17.07 3.63 -11.80
CA MET A 217 -16.17 2.63 -11.20
C MET A 217 -16.48 2.37 -9.72
N TYR A 218 -17.41 3.14 -9.14
CA TYR A 218 -17.81 2.98 -7.75
C TYR A 218 -19.03 2.04 -7.61
N PRO A 219 -19.05 1.15 -6.61
CA PRO A 219 -17.92 0.72 -5.78
C PRO A 219 -16.97 -0.20 -6.57
N VAL A 220 -15.71 -0.33 -6.11
CA VAL A 220 -14.71 -1.22 -6.71
C VAL A 220 -15.24 -2.65 -6.76
N LYS A 221 -15.26 -3.24 -7.96
CA LYS A 221 -15.80 -4.59 -8.21
C LYS A 221 -14.76 -5.51 -8.84
N CYS A 222 -14.65 -6.72 -8.32
CA CYS A 222 -14.03 -7.86 -9.00
C CYS A 222 -15.14 -8.78 -9.52
N CYS A 223 -15.16 -9.11 -10.81
CA CYS A 223 -16.12 -10.09 -11.36
C CYS A 223 -17.59 -9.79 -10.99
N LYS A 224 -17.95 -8.51 -10.96
CA LYS A 224 -19.26 -7.98 -10.55
C LYS A 224 -19.60 -8.17 -9.06
N GLN A 225 -18.67 -8.65 -8.25
CA GLN A 225 -18.76 -8.66 -6.80
C GLN A 225 -18.01 -7.46 -6.22
N GLU A 226 -18.63 -6.77 -5.29
CA GLU A 226 -18.03 -5.62 -4.62
C GLU A 226 -16.88 -6.07 -3.73
N VAL A 227 -15.76 -5.36 -3.81
CA VAL A 227 -14.63 -5.56 -2.90
C VAL A 227 -15.02 -4.93 -1.56
N THR A 228 -14.94 -5.71 -0.49
CA THR A 228 -15.39 -5.27 0.84
C THR A 228 -14.56 -4.09 1.35
N LEU A 229 -15.18 -3.21 2.14
CA LEU A 229 -14.48 -2.07 2.75
C LEU A 229 -13.34 -2.53 3.66
N ASP A 230 -13.49 -3.64 4.39
CA ASP A 230 -12.42 -4.21 5.23
C ASP A 230 -11.18 -4.58 4.41
N THR A 231 -11.37 -5.11 3.21
CA THR A 231 -10.27 -5.39 2.27
C THR A 231 -9.58 -4.10 1.83
N LEU A 232 -10.35 -3.05 1.57
CA LEU A 232 -9.83 -1.76 1.13
C LEU A 232 -9.12 -0.99 2.25
N ILE A 233 -9.62 -1.03 3.49
CA ILE A 233 -8.98 -0.43 4.69
C ILE A 233 -7.60 -1.02 4.90
N ASN A 234 -7.46 -2.33 4.70
CA ASN A 234 -6.17 -2.98 4.85
C ASN A 234 -5.16 -2.58 3.78
N VAL A 235 -5.55 -1.88 2.71
CA VAL A 235 -4.72 -1.55 1.54
C VAL A 235 -4.49 -0.05 1.39
N LEU A 236 -5.51 0.74 1.68
CA LEU A 236 -5.52 2.20 1.55
C LEU A 236 -4.95 2.83 2.83
N PRO A 237 -4.09 3.86 2.72
CA PRO A 237 -3.81 4.76 3.83
C PRO A 237 -5.10 5.36 4.39
N ALA A 238 -5.11 5.73 5.68
CA ALA A 238 -6.29 6.26 6.36
C ALA A 238 -6.93 7.45 5.62
N ALA A 239 -6.12 8.34 5.05
CA ALA A 239 -6.61 9.49 4.27
C ALA A 239 -7.36 9.07 3.00
N GLU A 240 -6.81 8.15 2.20
CA GLU A 240 -7.45 7.69 0.97
C GLU A 240 -8.68 6.82 1.25
N CYS A 241 -8.67 6.08 2.36
CA CYS A 241 -9.84 5.34 2.81
C CYS A 241 -11.00 6.29 3.16
N GLN A 242 -10.72 7.41 3.84
CA GLN A 242 -11.73 8.44 4.10
C GLN A 242 -12.25 9.06 2.80
N GLU A 243 -11.37 9.42 1.86
CA GLU A 243 -11.79 9.94 0.54
C GLU A 243 -12.70 8.94 -0.21
N TYR A 244 -12.42 7.64 -0.11
CA TYR A 244 -13.24 6.59 -0.72
C TYR A 244 -14.62 6.46 -0.06
N MET A 245 -14.71 6.65 1.25
CA MET A 245 -15.99 6.65 1.98
C MET A 245 -16.80 7.92 1.68
N ASP A 246 -16.15 9.09 1.68
CA ASP A 246 -16.77 10.38 1.33
C ASP A 246 -17.34 10.34 -0.09
N ALA A 247 -16.60 9.79 -1.06
CA ALA A 247 -17.08 9.58 -2.42
C ALA A 247 -18.32 8.66 -2.45
N GLY A 248 -18.36 7.63 -1.60
CA GLY A 248 -19.53 6.76 -1.45
C GLY A 248 -20.77 7.47 -0.94
N GLU A 249 -20.63 8.35 0.05
CA GLU A 249 -21.73 9.17 0.54
C GLU A 249 -22.22 10.14 -0.54
N GLU A 250 -21.31 10.78 -1.26
CA GLU A 250 -21.63 11.65 -2.39
C GLU A 250 -22.42 10.89 -3.46
N TYR A 251 -21.91 9.74 -3.93
CA TYR A 251 -22.52 8.98 -5.01
C TYR A 251 -23.85 8.32 -4.63
N SER A 252 -24.00 7.91 -3.38
CA SER A 252 -25.28 7.37 -2.88
C SER A 252 -26.35 8.43 -2.67
N THR A 253 -25.98 9.72 -2.58
CA THR A 253 -26.91 10.83 -2.45
C THR A 253 -27.58 11.16 -3.78
N ALA A 254 -28.91 11.07 -3.84
CA ALA A 254 -29.68 11.32 -5.06
C ALA A 254 -29.78 12.81 -5.42
N ASP A 255 -30.04 13.68 -4.44
CA ASP A 255 -30.13 15.13 -4.64
C ASP A 255 -28.89 15.83 -4.06
N ARG A 256 -27.78 15.74 -4.79
CA ARG A 256 -26.49 16.26 -4.35
C ARG A 256 -26.48 17.78 -4.34
N VAL A 257 -25.96 18.35 -3.26
CA VAL A 257 -25.72 19.79 -3.13
C VAL A 257 -24.23 20.02 -3.03
N TYR A 258 -23.72 20.90 -3.90
CA TYR A 258 -22.31 21.28 -3.93
C TYR A 258 -22.15 22.71 -3.44
N CYS A 259 -20.97 23.00 -2.91
CA CYS A 259 -20.61 24.35 -2.53
C CYS A 259 -20.57 25.27 -3.75
N THR A 260 -21.25 26.41 -3.71
CA THR A 260 -21.27 27.40 -4.79
C THR A 260 -20.00 28.24 -4.90
N ASN A 261 -19.13 28.17 -3.88
CA ASN A 261 -17.82 28.79 -3.95
C ASN A 261 -16.96 28.04 -4.98
N LYS A 262 -16.60 28.72 -6.08
CA LYS A 262 -15.80 28.16 -7.18
C LYS A 262 -14.42 27.64 -6.76
N ALA A 263 -13.87 28.13 -5.65
CA ALA A 263 -12.61 27.63 -5.11
C ALA A 263 -12.78 26.36 -4.25
N CYS A 264 -14.01 26.06 -3.81
CA CYS A 264 -14.29 24.92 -2.94
C CYS A 264 -14.97 23.78 -3.71
N LEU A 265 -16.14 24.03 -4.30
CA LEU A 265 -16.95 23.06 -5.07
C LEU A 265 -17.17 21.67 -4.41
N LYS A 266 -16.86 21.53 -3.12
CA LYS A 266 -17.02 20.26 -2.40
C LYS A 266 -18.49 19.92 -2.19
N PHE A 267 -18.77 18.62 -2.19
CA PHE A 267 -20.05 18.05 -1.80
C PHE A 267 -20.42 18.45 -0.36
N ILE A 268 -21.70 18.72 -0.12
CA ILE A 268 -22.27 19.03 1.19
C ILE A 268 -23.16 17.85 1.59
N PRO A 269 -22.79 17.08 2.63
CA PRO A 269 -23.58 15.92 3.04
C PRO A 269 -24.96 16.31 3.56
N SER A 270 -25.89 15.34 3.49
CA SER A 270 -27.31 15.57 3.76
C SER A 270 -27.62 15.94 5.22
N ASP A 271 -26.77 15.53 6.16
CA ASP A 271 -26.84 15.90 7.58
C ASP A 271 -26.69 17.40 7.85
N ARG A 272 -26.05 18.12 6.92
CA ARG A 272 -25.81 19.56 6.94
C ARG A 272 -26.77 20.33 6.06
N SER A 273 -27.86 19.67 5.62
CA SER A 273 -28.95 20.27 4.87
C SER A 273 -30.27 20.12 5.60
N ASP A 274 -30.93 21.24 5.89
CA ASP A 274 -32.29 21.25 6.44
C ASP A 274 -33.35 21.18 5.31
N GLY A 275 -32.99 20.71 4.11
CA GLY A 275 -33.84 20.66 2.92
C GLY A 275 -34.05 22.00 2.21
N TYR A 276 -33.85 23.14 2.89
CA TYR A 276 -33.87 24.48 2.28
C TYR A 276 -32.49 25.15 2.27
N ARG A 277 -31.68 24.89 3.30
CA ARG A 277 -30.35 25.49 3.47
C ARG A 277 -29.32 24.40 3.72
N ALA A 278 -28.18 24.51 3.07
CA ALA A 278 -27.02 23.66 3.25
C ALA A 278 -25.80 24.50 3.59
N VAL A 279 -24.95 24.02 4.52
CA VAL A 279 -23.76 24.75 4.97
C VAL A 279 -22.51 23.95 4.67
N CYS A 280 -21.60 24.52 3.88
CA CYS A 280 -20.33 23.88 3.56
C CYS A 280 -19.43 23.79 4.80
N ALA A 281 -18.98 22.58 5.14
CA ALA A 281 -18.09 22.35 6.28
C ALA A 281 -16.70 22.98 6.13
N VAL A 282 -16.24 23.16 4.89
CA VAL A 282 -14.85 23.56 4.60
C VAL A 282 -14.69 25.07 4.55
N CYS A 283 -15.59 25.79 3.87
CA CYS A 283 -15.50 27.25 3.72
C CYS A 283 -16.65 28.02 4.37
N GLY A 284 -17.62 27.34 4.99
CA GLY A 284 -18.76 27.97 5.66
C GLY A 284 -19.78 28.62 4.73
N THR A 285 -19.63 28.46 3.41
CA THR A 285 -20.56 29.02 2.42
C THR A 285 -21.94 28.38 2.58
N ARG A 286 -22.98 29.23 2.62
CA ARG A 286 -24.38 28.81 2.74
C ARG A 286 -25.01 28.77 1.36
N VAL A 287 -25.63 27.64 1.06
CA VAL A 287 -26.21 27.30 -0.24
C VAL A 287 -27.69 27.00 -0.04
N CYS A 288 -28.53 27.43 -0.96
CA CYS A 288 -29.93 27.03 -1.01
C CYS A 288 -30.02 25.61 -1.57
N ALA A 289 -30.55 24.66 -0.82
CA ALA A 289 -30.64 23.26 -1.25
C ALA A 289 -31.63 23.06 -2.42
N VAL A 290 -32.61 23.97 -2.56
CA VAL A 290 -33.67 23.88 -3.58
C VAL A 290 -33.19 24.37 -4.95
N CYS A 291 -32.52 25.52 -5.00
CA CYS A 291 -32.03 26.10 -6.26
C CYS A 291 -30.55 25.85 -6.52
N LYS A 292 -29.83 25.29 -5.54
CA LYS A 292 -28.38 25.00 -5.56
C LYS A 292 -27.50 26.24 -5.79
N GLU A 293 -28.06 27.42 -5.57
CA GLU A 293 -27.39 28.72 -5.62
C GLU A 293 -27.08 29.26 -4.21
N THR A 294 -26.46 30.44 -4.13
CA THR A 294 -26.18 31.09 -2.85
C THR A 294 -27.45 31.28 -1.99
N GLU A 295 -27.31 31.12 -0.67
CA GLU A 295 -28.45 31.24 0.26
C GLU A 295 -29.19 32.57 0.07
N HIS A 296 -30.51 32.49 -0.05
CA HIS A 296 -31.39 33.64 -0.09
C HIS A 296 -32.52 33.50 0.94
N LEU A 297 -32.69 34.53 1.78
CA LEU A 297 -33.64 34.48 2.90
C LEU A 297 -35.06 34.93 2.52
N SER A 298 -35.20 35.78 1.49
CA SER A 298 -36.45 36.53 1.25
C SER A 298 -36.89 36.59 -0.22
N SER A 299 -36.05 36.14 -1.16
CA SER A 299 -36.47 35.98 -2.56
C SER A 299 -36.94 34.55 -2.80
N PRO A 300 -38.02 34.33 -3.56
CA PRO A 300 -38.34 32.99 -4.04
C PRO A 300 -37.17 32.45 -4.87
N CYS A 301 -36.95 31.14 -4.80
CA CYS A 301 -35.96 30.49 -5.65
C CYS A 301 -36.25 30.84 -7.12
N ARG A 302 -35.22 31.26 -7.86
CA ARG A 302 -35.37 31.61 -9.28
C ARG A 302 -35.57 30.39 -10.19
N THR A 303 -35.72 29.19 -9.62
CA THR A 303 -35.79 27.88 -10.30
C THR A 303 -37.14 27.55 -10.93
N THR A 304 -38.06 28.50 -11.08
CA THR A 304 -39.05 28.40 -12.17
C THR A 304 -38.37 28.81 -13.48
N ASP A 305 -37.51 27.93 -13.99
CA ASP A 305 -36.67 28.17 -15.16
C ASP A 305 -37.51 28.18 -16.45
N LEU A 306 -37.45 29.29 -17.19
CA LEU A 306 -37.94 29.40 -18.58
C LEU A 306 -37.38 28.30 -19.50
N GLY A 307 -36.24 27.69 -19.16
CA GLY A 307 -35.67 26.54 -19.89
C GLY A 307 -36.36 25.21 -19.58
N THR A 308 -36.94 25.03 -18.39
CA THR A 308 -37.67 23.81 -18.04
C THR A 308 -39.03 23.72 -18.71
N GLU A 309 -39.74 24.84 -18.88
CA GLU A 309 -41.01 24.85 -19.62
C GLU A 309 -40.83 24.50 -21.10
N ALA A 310 -39.82 25.06 -21.77
CA ALA A 310 -39.54 24.72 -23.18
C ALA A 310 -39.22 23.23 -23.37
N VAL A 311 -38.43 22.65 -22.46
CA VAL A 311 -38.10 21.21 -22.47
C VAL A 311 -39.30 20.36 -22.06
N LEU A 312 -40.14 20.83 -21.13
CA LEU A 312 -41.38 20.15 -20.74
C LEU A 312 -42.42 20.16 -21.86
N ASN A 313 -42.54 21.26 -22.59
CA ASN A 313 -43.41 21.36 -23.77
C ASN A 313 -42.91 20.45 -24.88
N LEU A 314 -41.61 20.46 -25.19
CA LEU A 314 -41.01 19.54 -26.15
C LEU A 314 -41.15 18.07 -25.73
N ALA A 315 -41.01 17.77 -24.43
CA ALA A 315 -41.23 16.44 -23.88
C ALA A 315 -42.69 16.00 -24.01
N ALA A 316 -43.65 16.90 -23.76
CA ALA A 316 -45.06 16.62 -23.96
C ALA A 316 -45.41 16.36 -25.44
N GLU A 317 -44.82 17.14 -26.36
CA GLU A 317 -44.98 16.97 -27.81
C GLU A 317 -44.42 15.63 -28.30
N ASN A 318 -43.26 15.20 -27.77
CA ASN A 318 -42.58 13.96 -28.16
C ASN A 318 -42.96 12.75 -27.30
N GLY A 319 -43.89 12.89 -26.35
CA GLY A 319 -44.33 11.81 -25.46
C GLY A 319 -43.29 11.33 -24.45
N TRP A 320 -42.25 12.12 -24.19
CA TRP A 320 -41.21 11.82 -23.20
C TRP A 320 -41.75 12.00 -21.77
N ARG A 321 -41.27 11.19 -20.84
CA ARG A 321 -41.67 11.25 -19.42
C ARG A 321 -40.46 11.42 -18.52
N ARG A 322 -40.64 12.09 -17.37
CA ARG A 322 -39.60 12.17 -16.34
C ARG A 322 -39.50 10.86 -15.56
N CYS A 323 -38.28 10.38 -15.33
CA CYS A 323 -38.00 9.31 -14.39
C CYS A 323 -38.44 9.73 -12.97
N TYR A 324 -39.17 8.89 -12.26
CA TYR A 324 -39.63 9.18 -10.89
C TYR A 324 -38.47 9.25 -9.89
N ARG A 325 -37.31 8.64 -10.19
CA ARG A 325 -36.18 8.53 -9.27
C ARG A 325 -35.10 9.60 -9.48
N CYS A 326 -34.73 9.87 -10.74
CA CYS A 326 -33.67 10.83 -11.06
C CYS A 326 -34.16 12.06 -11.85
N SER A 327 -35.45 12.16 -12.16
CA SER A 327 -36.06 13.27 -12.92
C SER A 327 -35.50 13.50 -14.35
N GLN A 328 -34.67 12.59 -14.87
CA GLN A 328 -34.20 12.59 -16.26
C GLN A 328 -35.37 12.37 -17.25
N MET A 329 -35.31 12.97 -18.44
CA MET A 329 -36.30 12.74 -19.51
C MET A 329 -36.04 11.40 -20.20
N ILE A 330 -37.09 10.61 -20.39
CA ILE A 330 -37.05 9.28 -20.99
C ILE A 330 -38.02 9.21 -22.18
N GLU A 331 -37.52 8.76 -23.31
CA GLU A 331 -38.29 8.44 -24.52
C GLU A 331 -38.69 6.96 -24.52
N LEU A 332 -39.99 6.66 -24.72
CA LEU A 332 -40.45 5.29 -24.94
C LEU A 332 -40.51 5.02 -26.45
N ARG A 333 -39.51 4.29 -26.97
CA ARG A 333 -39.42 4.05 -28.43
C ARG A 333 -40.47 3.06 -28.93
N GLN A 334 -40.63 1.90 -28.28
CA GLN A 334 -41.65 0.87 -28.56
C GLN A 334 -41.82 -0.05 -27.32
N GLY A 335 -42.99 -0.65 -27.11
CA GLY A 335 -43.19 -1.75 -26.13
C GLY A 335 -44.05 -1.43 -24.90
N CYS A 336 -43.97 -2.31 -23.89
CA CYS A 336 -44.80 -2.32 -22.68
C CYS A 336 -44.47 -1.13 -21.74
N ASN A 337 -45.48 -0.64 -21.00
CA ASN A 337 -45.40 0.51 -20.09
C ASN A 337 -44.59 0.26 -18.79
N HIS A 338 -43.84 -0.83 -18.70
CA HIS A 338 -43.01 -1.16 -17.55
C HIS A 338 -41.56 -0.76 -17.82
N MET A 339 -41.13 0.39 -17.29
CA MET A 339 -39.75 0.87 -17.35
C MET A 339 -39.08 0.64 -15.99
N THR A 340 -37.97 -0.10 -15.96
CA THR A 340 -37.12 -0.35 -14.78
C THR A 340 -35.93 0.60 -14.73
#